data_AF-A0A9C9TG79-F1
#
_entry.id   AF-A0A9C9TG79-F1
#
_cell.length_a   1.000
_cell.length_b   1.000
_cell.length_c   1.000
_cell.angle_alpha   90.00
_cell.angle_beta   90.00
_cell.angle_gamma   90.00
#
_symmetry.space_group_name_H-M   'P 1'
#
loop_
_entity.id
_entity.type
_entity.pdbx_description
1 polymer ?
#
loop_
_entity_poly.entity_id
_entity_poly.type
_entity_poly.pdbx_seq_one_letter_code
_entity_poly.pdbx_strand_id
1 'polypeptide(L)'
;MTNIVGTYELLEATRAYWSKLDDARRAAFRFHHISTDEVYGDLPLDGGLFTEDTAYSPSSPYSASKASSDHLVMAWHHTYHMPVVLSNCSNNYGPYHFPEKLIPLIILNGLEGKRLPVYGKGENVRDWLYVDDHARALAIVATQGEPGRSYNIGGRNERSNLTVVETICDTLDRLSPLPDKRPRRELIDFVTDRPGHDLRYAIDASRIEIELGWQAEETFDTGLEKTVRWYLDNENWWRPIRDQRYGGQRLGAADGRKE
;
A
#
# COMPACT_ATOMS: atom_id res chain seq x y z
N MET A 1 18.40 -1.30 -6.92
CA MET A 1 19.14 -0.56 -5.87
C MET A 1 18.50 0.80 -5.53
N THR A 2 17.27 1.08 -5.99
CA THR A 2 16.61 2.39 -5.89
C THR A 2 16.22 2.78 -4.46
N ASN A 3 15.61 1.87 -3.69
CA ASN A 3 15.02 2.23 -2.39
C ASN A 3 16.05 2.69 -1.35
N ILE A 4 17.24 2.06 -1.30
CA ILE A 4 18.27 2.38 -0.32
C ILE A 4 19.17 3.50 -0.83
N VAL A 5 19.89 3.26 -1.94
CA VAL A 5 20.87 4.22 -2.47
C VAL A 5 20.17 5.49 -2.95
N GLY A 6 19.02 5.39 -3.62
CA GLY A 6 18.26 6.57 -4.05
C GLY A 6 17.79 7.44 -2.87
N THR A 7 17.40 6.83 -1.75
CA THR A 7 17.05 7.59 -0.54
C THR A 7 18.28 8.28 0.04
N TYR A 8 19.42 7.60 0.15
CA TYR A 8 20.67 8.21 0.60
C TYR A 8 21.07 9.42 -0.26
N GLU A 9 21.06 9.27 -1.59
CA GLU A 9 21.41 10.36 -2.52
C GLU A 9 20.46 11.55 -2.36
N LEU A 10 19.15 11.29 -2.23
CA LEU A 10 18.16 12.34 -2.00
C LEU A 10 18.34 13.03 -0.65
N LEU A 11 18.68 12.29 0.41
CA LEU A 11 18.96 12.84 1.74
C LEU A 11 20.19 13.77 1.70
N GLU A 12 21.26 13.38 1.04
CA GLU A 12 22.46 14.22 0.92
C GLU A 12 22.21 15.47 0.09
N ALA A 13 21.52 15.35 -1.05
CA ALA A 13 21.13 16.50 -1.86
C ALA A 13 20.22 17.46 -1.07
N THR A 14 19.26 16.92 -0.33
CA THR A 14 18.35 17.70 0.52
C THR A 14 19.11 18.42 1.63
N ARG A 15 20.02 17.73 2.34
CA ARG A 15 20.84 18.31 3.40
C ARG A 15 21.72 19.46 2.87
N ALA A 16 22.33 19.28 1.70
CA ALA A 16 23.14 20.30 1.05
C ALA A 16 22.32 21.53 0.61
N TYR A 17 21.05 21.34 0.22
CA TYR A 17 20.13 22.43 -0.09
C TYR A 17 19.64 23.13 1.19
N TRP A 18 19.11 22.37 2.13
CA TRP A 18 18.52 22.85 3.38
C TRP A 18 19.51 23.67 4.22
N SER A 19 20.78 23.23 4.29
CA SER A 19 21.84 23.96 5.03
C SER A 19 22.14 25.36 4.49
N LYS A 20 21.76 25.67 3.24
CA LYS A 20 21.97 26.97 2.58
C LYS A 20 20.74 27.88 2.62
N LEU A 21 19.62 27.39 3.15
CA LEU A 21 18.41 28.20 3.30
C LEU A 21 18.62 29.27 4.38
N ASP A 22 17.94 30.41 4.21
CA ASP A 22 17.77 31.38 5.29
C ASP A 22 16.97 30.76 6.45
N ASP A 23 17.03 31.39 7.63
CA ASP A 23 16.49 30.82 8.87
C ASP A 23 14.98 30.57 8.79
N ALA A 24 14.22 31.46 8.16
CA ALA A 24 12.77 31.32 8.02
C ALA A 24 12.41 30.10 7.16
N ARG A 25 13.03 29.95 5.99
CA ARG A 25 12.78 28.82 5.08
C ARG A 25 13.35 27.52 5.65
N ARG A 26 14.47 27.57 6.35
CA ARG A 26 15.08 26.41 7.01
C ARG A 26 14.19 25.84 8.11
N ALA A 27 13.56 26.71 8.91
CA ALA A 27 12.63 26.31 9.98
C ALA A 27 11.30 25.77 9.44
N ALA A 28 10.81 26.33 8.32
CA ALA A 28 9.60 25.86 7.65
C ALA A 28 9.82 24.60 6.80
N PHE A 29 11.07 24.22 6.51
CA PHE A 29 11.39 23.08 5.66
C PHE A 29 10.90 21.77 6.28
N ARG A 30 10.44 20.83 5.45
CA ARG A 30 10.09 19.47 5.84
C ARG A 30 10.61 18.49 4.79
N PHE A 31 11.17 17.38 5.25
CA PHE A 31 11.44 16.21 4.42
C PHE A 31 10.51 15.08 4.85
N HIS A 32 9.46 14.83 4.07
CA HIS A 32 8.50 13.76 4.38
C HIS A 32 8.87 12.48 3.64
N HIS A 33 9.22 11.43 4.37
CA HIS A 33 9.49 10.10 3.82
C HIS A 33 8.26 9.20 3.95
N ILE A 34 7.80 8.66 2.82
CA ILE A 34 6.67 7.73 2.78
C ILE A 34 7.18 6.29 2.74
N SER A 35 6.77 5.51 3.72
CA SER A 35 7.13 4.11 3.89
C SER A 35 5.88 3.22 4.04
N THR A 36 6.06 1.99 4.51
CA THR A 36 5.06 0.92 4.48
C THR A 36 5.00 0.22 5.83
N ASP A 37 3.86 -0.34 6.17
CA ASP A 37 3.65 -1.23 7.32
C ASP A 37 4.50 -2.53 7.27
N GLU A 38 4.81 -3.03 6.07
CA GLU A 38 5.61 -4.25 5.87
C GLU A 38 7.01 -4.20 6.52
N VAL A 39 7.48 -3.01 6.92
CA VAL A 39 8.74 -2.87 7.66
C VAL A 39 8.69 -3.50 9.05
N TYR A 40 7.49 -3.62 9.63
CA TYR A 40 7.26 -4.21 10.94
C TYR A 40 7.22 -5.75 10.91
N GLY A 41 7.07 -6.35 9.73
CA GLY A 41 7.02 -7.81 9.57
C GLY A 41 5.60 -8.36 9.67
N ASP A 42 5.45 -9.52 10.30
CA ASP A 42 4.18 -10.27 10.37
C ASP A 42 3.52 -10.16 11.75
N LEU A 43 2.19 -10.27 11.79
CA LEU A 43 1.40 -10.40 13.02
C LEU A 43 0.73 -11.78 13.10
N PRO A 44 0.52 -12.31 14.32
CA PRO A 44 -0.34 -13.47 14.47
C PRO A 44 -1.80 -13.13 14.12
N LEU A 45 -2.57 -14.13 13.69
CA LEU A 45 -3.98 -13.95 13.28
C LEU A 45 -4.92 -13.58 14.44
N ASP A 46 -4.56 -13.94 15.66
CA ASP A 46 -5.41 -13.80 16.85
C ASP A 46 -5.14 -12.54 17.68
N GLY A 47 -4.22 -11.66 17.26
CA GLY A 47 -4.01 -10.40 17.95
C GLY A 47 -2.88 -9.52 17.43
N GLY A 48 -2.76 -8.35 18.07
CA GLY A 48 -1.72 -7.36 17.79
C GLY A 48 -2.09 -6.38 16.67
N LEU A 49 -1.46 -5.21 16.76
CA LEU A 49 -1.48 -4.12 15.78
C LEU A 49 -0.08 -3.52 15.72
N PHE A 50 0.32 -3.02 14.56
CA PHE A 50 1.53 -2.25 14.41
C PHE A 50 1.34 -0.84 14.95
N THR A 51 2.08 -0.51 15.99
CA THR A 51 2.29 0.87 16.47
C THR A 51 3.61 1.40 15.93
N GLU A 52 3.85 2.70 16.00
CA GLU A 52 5.12 3.28 15.55
C GLU A 52 6.33 2.83 16.38
N ASP A 53 6.08 2.29 17.58
CA ASP A 53 7.11 1.74 18.47
C ASP A 53 7.37 0.25 18.21
N THR A 54 6.65 -0.36 17.25
CA THR A 54 6.88 -1.75 16.86
C THR A 54 8.26 -1.92 16.24
N ALA A 55 8.97 -2.96 16.65
CA ALA A 55 10.29 -3.27 16.11
C ALA A 55 10.21 -3.62 14.61
N TYR A 56 11.19 -3.17 13.85
CA TYR A 56 11.35 -3.54 12.45
C TYR A 56 11.71 -5.03 12.34
N SER A 57 10.99 -5.78 11.52
CA SER A 57 11.23 -7.21 11.27
C SER A 57 10.84 -7.63 9.84
N PRO A 58 11.41 -7.01 8.79
CA PRO A 58 10.97 -7.19 7.41
C PRO A 58 11.23 -8.60 6.85
N SER A 59 10.22 -9.19 6.22
CA SER A 59 10.29 -10.57 5.68
C SER A 59 10.70 -10.69 4.20
N SER A 60 10.84 -9.57 3.46
CA SER A 60 11.14 -9.58 2.02
C SER A 60 12.26 -8.61 1.63
N PRO A 61 12.92 -8.80 0.46
CA PRO A 61 13.87 -7.82 -0.05
C PRO A 61 13.27 -6.42 -0.23
N TYR A 62 11.97 -6.34 -0.56
CA TYR A 62 11.25 -5.07 -0.66
C TYR A 62 11.15 -4.40 0.70
N SER A 63 10.55 -5.07 1.69
CA SER A 63 10.34 -4.48 3.02
C SER A 63 11.66 -4.22 3.74
N ALA A 64 12.68 -5.06 3.57
CA ALA A 64 14.02 -4.83 4.11
C ALA A 64 14.66 -3.57 3.51
N SER A 65 14.46 -3.32 2.22
CA SER A 65 14.96 -2.11 1.57
C SER A 65 14.22 -0.84 2.03
N LYS A 66 12.93 -0.94 2.37
CA LYS A 66 12.13 0.16 2.94
C LYS A 66 12.54 0.44 4.39
N ALA A 67 12.65 -0.59 5.22
CA ALA A 67 13.18 -0.49 6.58
C ALA A 67 14.56 0.19 6.62
N SER A 68 15.45 -0.20 5.70
CA SER A 68 16.78 0.42 5.56
C SER A 68 16.67 1.92 5.22
N SER A 69 15.74 2.30 4.34
CA SER A 69 15.52 3.71 4.00
C SER A 69 14.99 4.52 5.19
N ASP A 70 14.14 3.91 6.02
CA ASP A 70 13.57 4.56 7.22
C ASP A 70 14.67 4.84 8.26
N HIS A 71 15.58 3.87 8.45
CA HIS A 71 16.76 4.07 9.30
C HIS A 71 17.67 5.21 8.82
N LEU A 72 17.94 5.30 7.51
CA LEU A 72 18.74 6.39 6.94
C LEU A 72 18.08 7.75 7.22
N VAL A 73 16.78 7.85 6.94
CA VAL A 73 16.00 9.07 7.12
C VAL A 73 16.02 9.56 8.57
N MET A 74 15.79 8.66 9.53
CA MET A 74 15.85 8.99 10.96
C MET A 74 17.27 9.30 11.45
N ALA A 75 18.29 8.62 10.92
CA ALA A 75 19.68 8.95 11.22
C ALA A 75 20.04 10.37 10.75
N TRP A 76 19.55 10.82 9.59
CA TRP A 76 19.77 12.19 9.11
C TRP A 76 19.11 13.24 10.03
N HIS A 77 17.95 12.92 10.59
CA HIS A 77 17.33 13.75 11.62
C HIS A 77 18.20 13.82 12.88
N HIS A 78 18.62 12.67 13.43
CA HIS A 78 19.39 12.64 14.68
C HIS A 78 20.79 13.26 14.55
N THR A 79 21.47 13.05 13.41
CA THR A 79 22.85 13.52 13.21
C THR A 79 22.92 14.97 12.75
N TYR A 80 22.02 15.39 11.85
CA TYR A 80 22.10 16.72 11.22
C TYR A 80 20.96 17.66 11.61
N HIS A 81 20.04 17.22 12.47
CA HIS A 81 18.83 17.95 12.86
C HIS A 81 17.94 18.35 11.68
N MET A 82 18.02 17.61 10.57
CA MET A 82 17.19 17.87 9.40
C MET A 82 15.71 17.61 9.76
N PRO A 83 14.77 18.50 9.39
CA PRO A 83 13.37 18.39 9.81
C PRO A 83 12.63 17.34 8.99
N VAL A 84 12.81 16.08 9.38
CA VAL A 84 12.24 14.90 8.74
C VAL A 84 10.91 14.54 9.40
N VAL A 85 9.95 14.05 8.63
CA VAL A 85 8.76 13.36 9.15
C VAL A 85 8.59 12.04 8.40
N LEU A 86 8.23 10.98 9.11
CA LEU A 86 8.04 9.63 8.56
C LEU A 86 6.56 9.24 8.59
N SER A 87 6.12 8.46 7.60
CA SER A 87 4.82 7.78 7.69
C SER A 87 4.88 6.36 7.14
N ASN A 88 4.27 5.41 7.85
CA ASN A 88 4.15 4.01 7.45
C ASN A 88 2.67 3.69 7.25
N CYS A 89 2.25 3.41 6.01
CA CYS A 89 0.85 3.16 5.71
C CYS A 89 0.54 1.68 5.47
N SER A 90 -0.73 1.32 5.64
CA SER A 90 -1.25 0.01 5.25
C SER A 90 -1.47 -0.13 3.73
N ASN A 91 -2.02 -1.26 3.29
CA ASN A 91 -2.26 -1.54 1.87
C ASN A 91 -3.22 -0.53 1.24
N ASN A 92 -2.71 0.17 0.24
CA ASN A 92 -3.49 1.16 -0.51
C ASN A 92 -4.30 0.52 -1.65
N TYR A 93 -5.46 1.09 -1.94
CA TYR A 93 -6.26 0.72 -3.10
C TYR A 93 -7.09 1.90 -3.63
N GLY A 94 -7.43 1.88 -4.92
CA GLY A 94 -8.20 2.95 -5.54
C GLY A 94 -7.93 3.17 -7.03
N PRO A 95 -8.38 4.32 -7.56
CA PRO A 95 -8.04 4.80 -8.90
C PRO A 95 -6.54 4.74 -9.23
N TYR A 96 -6.21 4.56 -10.50
CA TYR A 96 -4.84 4.55 -11.04
C TYR A 96 -3.90 3.46 -10.49
N HIS A 97 -4.42 2.48 -9.73
CA HIS A 97 -3.61 1.41 -9.18
C HIS A 97 -3.12 0.44 -10.28
N PHE A 98 -1.80 0.29 -10.43
CA PHE A 98 -1.26 -0.57 -11.50
C PHE A 98 -1.78 -2.02 -11.40
N PRO A 99 -2.18 -2.67 -12.51
CA PRO A 99 -2.91 -3.95 -12.53
C PRO A 99 -2.05 -5.19 -12.27
N GLU A 100 -1.11 -5.09 -11.34
CA GLU A 100 -0.32 -6.20 -10.81
C GLU A 100 -0.74 -6.60 -9.38
N LYS A 101 -1.41 -5.70 -8.65
CA LYS A 101 -1.82 -5.92 -7.26
C LYS A 101 -3.20 -6.57 -7.20
N LEU A 102 -3.54 -7.16 -6.05
CA LEU A 102 -4.75 -7.99 -5.87
C LEU A 102 -6.02 -7.32 -6.41
N ILE A 103 -6.41 -6.17 -5.85
CA ILE A 103 -7.67 -5.50 -6.21
C ILE A 103 -7.76 -5.18 -7.71
N PRO A 104 -6.83 -4.45 -8.34
CA PRO A 104 -6.96 -4.14 -9.75
C PRO A 104 -6.84 -5.37 -10.66
N LEU A 105 -6.02 -6.36 -10.30
CA LEU A 105 -5.94 -7.62 -11.05
C LEU A 105 -7.28 -8.37 -11.07
N ILE A 106 -7.92 -8.50 -9.91
CA ILE A 106 -9.18 -9.22 -9.76
C ILE A 106 -10.32 -8.48 -10.44
N ILE A 107 -10.37 -7.14 -10.33
CA ILE A 107 -11.34 -6.33 -11.07
C ILE A 107 -11.22 -6.58 -12.58
N LEU A 108 -10.03 -6.42 -13.14
CA LEU A 108 -9.83 -6.56 -14.59
C LEU A 108 -10.06 -8.00 -15.08
N ASN A 109 -9.57 -9.02 -14.36
CA ASN A 109 -9.87 -10.41 -14.70
C ASN A 109 -11.39 -10.68 -14.64
N GLY A 110 -12.08 -10.14 -13.64
CA GLY A 110 -13.53 -10.28 -13.48
C GLY A 110 -14.32 -9.60 -14.60
N LEU A 111 -13.88 -8.42 -15.06
CA LEU A 111 -14.46 -7.75 -16.24
C LEU A 111 -14.29 -8.59 -17.51
N GLU A 112 -13.14 -9.26 -17.65
CA GLU A 112 -12.82 -10.11 -18.79
C GLU A 112 -13.39 -11.54 -18.68
N GLY A 113 -14.09 -11.87 -17.58
CA GLY A 113 -14.61 -13.22 -17.32
C GLY A 113 -13.51 -14.29 -17.18
N LYS A 114 -12.29 -13.88 -16.83
CA LYS A 114 -11.13 -14.76 -16.62
C LYS A 114 -11.08 -15.29 -15.19
N ARG A 115 -10.23 -16.30 -14.95
CA ARG A 115 -9.97 -16.84 -13.61
C ARG A 115 -9.44 -15.77 -12.66
N LEU A 116 -9.83 -15.88 -11.39
CA LEU A 116 -9.50 -14.96 -10.31
C LEU A 116 -8.54 -15.66 -9.35
N PRO A 117 -7.21 -15.48 -9.50
CA PRO A 117 -6.24 -16.24 -8.74
C PRO A 117 -6.22 -15.81 -7.26
N VAL A 118 -6.38 -16.78 -6.35
CA VAL A 118 -6.26 -16.60 -4.90
C VAL A 118 -5.12 -17.48 -4.39
N TYR A 119 -4.11 -16.87 -3.76
CA TYR A 119 -2.96 -17.59 -3.24
C TYR A 119 -3.29 -18.40 -1.99
N GLY A 120 -2.86 -19.67 -1.95
CA GLY A 120 -3.13 -20.58 -0.85
C GLY A 120 -4.63 -20.77 -0.67
N LYS A 121 -5.13 -20.52 0.54
CA LYS A 121 -6.57 -20.48 0.85
C LYS A 121 -7.14 -19.06 0.89
N GLY A 122 -6.32 -18.04 0.59
CA GLY A 122 -6.72 -16.63 0.69
C GLY A 122 -6.84 -16.11 2.12
N GLU A 123 -6.26 -16.81 3.10
CA GLU A 123 -6.35 -16.50 4.54
C GLU A 123 -5.54 -15.27 4.94
N ASN A 124 -4.60 -14.81 4.10
CA ASN A 124 -3.76 -13.68 4.45
C ASN A 124 -4.60 -12.41 4.58
N VAL A 125 -4.37 -11.68 5.67
CA VAL A 125 -5.11 -10.50 6.08
C VAL A 125 -4.28 -9.25 5.81
N ARG A 126 -4.92 -8.24 5.25
CA ARG A 126 -4.35 -6.91 5.05
C ARG A 126 -5.31 -5.86 5.58
N ASP A 127 -4.78 -4.74 6.07
CA ASP A 127 -5.54 -3.54 6.40
C ASP A 127 -5.59 -2.62 5.17
N TRP A 128 -6.80 -2.33 4.69
CA TRP A 128 -7.03 -1.62 3.43
C TRP A 128 -7.37 -0.15 3.63
N LEU A 129 -6.55 0.72 3.06
CA LEU A 129 -6.71 2.17 3.08
C LEU A 129 -7.02 2.69 1.68
N TYR A 130 -8.09 3.48 1.54
CA TYR A 130 -8.41 4.10 0.26
C TYR A 130 -7.36 5.16 -0.13
N VAL A 131 -6.98 5.21 -1.40
CA VAL A 131 -5.84 6.04 -1.85
C VAL A 131 -6.03 7.53 -1.58
N ASP A 132 -7.25 8.06 -1.66
CA ASP A 132 -7.51 9.47 -1.39
C ASP A 132 -7.45 9.78 0.12
N ASP A 133 -7.82 8.82 0.98
CA ASP A 133 -7.62 8.93 2.43
C ASP A 133 -6.15 9.00 2.78
N HIS A 134 -5.34 8.14 2.16
CA HIS A 134 -3.90 8.19 2.33
C HIS A 134 -3.33 9.51 1.80
N ALA A 135 -3.74 9.99 0.63
CA ALA A 135 -3.28 11.26 0.08
C ALA A 135 -3.58 12.45 1.02
N ARG A 136 -4.78 12.48 1.63
CA ARG A 136 -5.12 13.46 2.68
C ARG A 136 -4.20 13.35 3.89
N ALA A 137 -3.96 12.12 4.37
CA ALA A 137 -3.06 11.87 5.49
C ALA A 137 -1.65 12.40 5.19
N LEU A 138 -1.12 12.12 3.99
CA LEU A 138 0.21 12.56 3.59
C LEU A 138 0.33 14.09 3.55
N ALA A 139 -0.70 14.79 3.04
CA ALA A 139 -0.72 16.25 3.05
C ALA A 139 -0.71 16.82 4.48
N ILE A 140 -1.44 16.21 5.41
CA ILE A 140 -1.46 16.61 6.82
C ILE A 140 -0.10 16.34 7.46
N VAL A 141 0.47 15.15 7.30
CA VAL A 141 1.78 14.80 7.86
C VAL A 141 2.87 15.73 7.33
N ALA A 142 2.88 16.03 6.03
CA ALA A 142 3.87 16.92 5.43
C ALA A 142 3.80 18.37 5.93
N THR A 143 2.61 18.83 6.37
CA THR A 143 2.38 20.23 6.74
C THR A 143 2.31 20.48 8.24
N GLN A 144 1.88 19.47 9.02
CA GLN A 144 1.60 19.59 10.45
C GLN A 144 2.37 18.57 11.29
N GLY A 145 2.97 17.54 10.68
CA GLY A 145 3.77 16.54 11.39
C GLY A 145 4.96 17.17 12.11
N GLU A 146 5.19 16.72 13.34
CA GLU A 146 6.32 17.17 14.14
C GLU A 146 7.64 16.56 13.60
N PRO A 147 8.69 17.36 13.37
CA PRO A 147 9.99 16.84 12.96
C PRO A 147 10.53 15.77 13.91
N GLY A 148 11.03 14.66 13.35
CA GLY A 148 11.50 13.49 14.11
C GLY A 148 10.40 12.51 14.50
N ARG A 149 9.12 12.79 14.19
CA ARG A 149 8.03 11.85 14.42
C ARG A 149 7.82 10.89 13.26
N SER A 150 7.26 9.74 13.61
CA SER A 150 6.62 8.80 12.68
C SER A 150 5.13 8.72 12.98
N TYR A 151 4.34 8.54 11.92
CA TYR A 151 2.89 8.38 11.95
C TYR A 151 2.47 7.13 11.16
N ASN A 152 1.86 6.17 11.84
CA ASN A 152 1.19 5.05 11.18
C ASN A 152 -0.14 5.51 10.58
N ILE A 153 -0.45 5.07 9.37
CA ILE A 153 -1.64 5.47 8.62
C ILE A 153 -2.37 4.22 8.14
N GLY A 154 -3.58 3.97 8.65
CA GLY A 154 -4.36 2.78 8.34
C GLY A 154 -5.85 3.06 8.27
N GLY A 155 -6.58 2.16 7.60
CA GLY A 155 -8.03 2.27 7.45
C GLY A 155 -8.81 1.56 8.57
N ARG A 156 -8.15 0.78 9.44
CA ARG A 156 -8.79 -0.13 10.40
C ARG A 156 -9.73 -1.13 9.70
N ASN A 157 -9.34 -1.56 8.50
CA ASN A 157 -10.17 -2.33 7.56
C ASN A 157 -9.51 -3.68 7.25
N GLU A 158 -9.32 -4.50 8.27
CA GLU A 158 -8.76 -5.84 8.08
C GLU A 158 -9.70 -6.73 7.25
N ARG A 159 -9.17 -7.27 6.14
CA ARG A 159 -9.88 -8.22 5.27
C ARG A 159 -8.92 -9.31 4.81
N SER A 160 -9.40 -10.55 4.80
CA SER A 160 -8.70 -11.65 4.12
C SER A 160 -8.70 -11.40 2.61
N ASN A 161 -7.68 -11.91 1.92
CA ASN A 161 -7.62 -11.85 0.45
C ASN A 161 -8.86 -12.48 -0.20
N LEU A 162 -9.38 -13.58 0.37
CA LEU A 162 -10.59 -14.22 -0.15
C LEU A 162 -11.81 -13.29 -0.01
N THR A 163 -12.00 -12.66 1.15
CA THR A 163 -13.09 -11.70 1.38
C THR A 163 -13.03 -10.55 0.38
N VAL A 164 -11.83 -10.00 0.13
CA VAL A 164 -11.65 -8.93 -0.87
C VAL A 164 -12.10 -9.37 -2.26
N VAL A 165 -11.68 -10.56 -2.69
CA VAL A 165 -12.02 -11.11 -4.01
C VAL A 165 -13.53 -11.34 -4.14
N GLU A 166 -14.15 -11.91 -3.12
CA GLU A 166 -15.60 -12.12 -3.07
C GLU A 166 -16.37 -10.80 -3.14
N THR A 167 -15.98 -9.77 -2.38
CA THR A 167 -16.63 -8.46 -2.43
C THR A 167 -16.48 -7.80 -3.80
N ILE A 168 -15.34 -7.96 -4.48
CA ILE A 168 -15.17 -7.50 -5.86
C ILE A 168 -16.12 -8.23 -6.81
N CYS A 169 -16.22 -9.56 -6.71
CA CYS A 169 -17.13 -10.36 -7.52
C CYS A 169 -18.58 -9.86 -7.38
N ASP A 170 -19.06 -9.74 -6.15
CA ASP A 170 -20.44 -9.32 -5.87
C ASP A 170 -20.70 -7.89 -6.36
N THR A 171 -19.73 -7.01 -6.21
CA THR A 171 -19.82 -5.63 -6.68
C THR A 171 -19.89 -5.57 -8.22
N LEU A 172 -19.05 -6.36 -8.91
CA LEU A 172 -19.09 -6.45 -10.37
C LEU A 172 -20.37 -7.10 -10.89
N ASP A 173 -20.88 -8.13 -10.21
CA ASP A 173 -22.13 -8.80 -10.62
C ASP A 173 -23.34 -7.87 -10.49
N ARG A 174 -23.32 -6.96 -9.51
CA ARG A 174 -24.32 -5.91 -9.36
C ARG A 174 -24.18 -4.78 -10.39
N LEU A 175 -22.96 -4.32 -10.66
CA LEU A 175 -22.71 -3.11 -11.48
C LEU A 175 -22.57 -3.41 -12.98
N SER A 176 -22.01 -4.56 -13.34
CA SER A 176 -21.70 -4.96 -14.72
C SER A 176 -21.77 -6.50 -14.83
N PRO A 177 -22.96 -7.11 -14.74
CA PRO A 177 -23.13 -8.56 -14.78
C PRO A 177 -22.55 -9.18 -16.07
N LEU A 178 -22.06 -10.42 -15.97
CA LEU A 178 -21.61 -11.17 -17.15
C LEU A 178 -22.80 -11.44 -18.11
N PRO A 179 -22.57 -11.61 -19.43
CA PRO A 179 -23.64 -11.89 -20.39
C PRO A 179 -24.46 -13.14 -20.07
N ASP A 180 -23.81 -14.18 -19.53
CA ASP A 180 -24.44 -15.44 -19.09
C ASP A 180 -25.02 -15.37 -17.67
N LYS A 181 -24.87 -14.23 -16.98
CA LYS A 181 -25.32 -13.96 -15.61
C LYS A 181 -24.80 -14.94 -14.56
N ARG A 182 -23.75 -15.71 -14.85
CA ARG A 182 -23.16 -16.58 -13.82
C ARG A 182 -22.46 -15.73 -12.76
N PRO A 183 -22.49 -16.13 -11.47
CA PRO A 183 -21.75 -15.44 -10.42
C PRO A 183 -20.24 -15.44 -10.70
N ARG A 184 -19.58 -14.29 -10.56
CA ARG A 184 -18.11 -14.20 -10.73
C ARG A 184 -17.33 -14.96 -9.66
N ARG A 185 -17.95 -15.27 -8.52
CA ARG A 185 -17.37 -16.16 -7.50
C ARG A 185 -16.99 -17.54 -8.06
N GLU A 186 -17.68 -18.03 -9.11
CA GLU A 186 -17.32 -19.29 -9.78
C GLU A 186 -15.99 -19.22 -10.55
N LEU A 187 -15.45 -18.01 -10.78
CA LEU A 187 -14.17 -17.80 -11.44
C LEU A 187 -12.98 -17.85 -10.48
N ILE A 188 -13.21 -17.96 -9.16
CA ILE A 188 -12.15 -18.05 -8.15
C ILE A 188 -11.34 -19.33 -8.36
N ASP A 189 -10.02 -19.19 -8.48
CA ASP A 189 -9.08 -20.28 -8.70
C ASP A 189 -7.97 -20.21 -7.65
N PHE A 190 -7.87 -21.25 -6.81
CA PHE A 190 -6.85 -21.30 -5.76
C PHE A 190 -5.51 -21.76 -6.35
N VAL A 191 -4.48 -20.92 -6.19
CA VAL A 191 -3.13 -21.15 -6.72
C VAL A 191 -2.13 -21.35 -5.59
N THR A 192 -1.01 -22.01 -5.89
CA THR A 192 0.06 -22.26 -4.89
C THR A 192 0.53 -20.97 -4.24
N ASP A 193 0.62 -20.99 -2.91
CA ASP A 193 1.03 -19.82 -2.12
C ASP A 193 2.49 -19.42 -2.38
N ARG A 194 2.85 -18.20 -1.98
CA ARG A 194 4.18 -17.63 -2.16
C ARG A 194 5.08 -17.90 -0.94
N PRO A 195 6.35 -18.27 -1.14
CA PRO A 195 7.32 -18.35 -0.05
C PRO A 195 7.50 -16.99 0.64
N GLY A 196 7.56 -16.98 1.97
CA GLY A 196 7.85 -15.78 2.78
C GLY A 196 6.74 -14.72 2.76
N HIS A 197 5.49 -15.13 2.54
CA HIS A 197 4.36 -14.22 2.51
C HIS A 197 3.82 -14.02 3.93
N ASP A 198 3.98 -12.81 4.47
CA ASP A 198 3.45 -12.47 5.79
C ASP A 198 1.93 -12.69 5.83
N LEU A 199 1.47 -13.25 6.93
CA LEU A 199 0.11 -13.73 7.08
C LEU A 199 -0.86 -12.58 7.37
N ARG A 200 -0.49 -11.63 8.24
CA ARG A 200 -1.39 -10.53 8.64
C ARG A 200 -0.64 -9.22 8.86
N TYR A 201 -1.19 -8.16 8.27
CA TYR A 201 -0.83 -6.77 8.61
C TYR A 201 -2.04 -6.02 9.13
N ALA A 202 -1.85 -5.27 10.21
CA ALA A 202 -2.87 -4.42 10.80
C ALA A 202 -2.20 -3.23 11.49
N ILE A 203 -2.63 -2.01 11.17
CA ILE A 203 -2.02 -0.77 11.66
C ILE A 203 -2.88 -0.19 12.79
N ASP A 204 -2.23 0.27 13.86
CA ASP A 204 -2.83 1.20 14.80
C ASP A 204 -2.57 2.65 14.33
N ALA A 205 -3.62 3.35 13.91
CA ALA A 205 -3.57 4.73 13.44
C ALA A 205 -3.82 5.77 14.56
N SER A 206 -3.88 5.36 15.83
CA SER A 206 -4.31 6.25 16.92
C SER A 206 -3.44 7.50 17.07
N ARG A 207 -2.14 7.42 16.77
CA ARG A 207 -1.23 8.59 16.90
C ARG A 207 -1.58 9.71 15.93
N ILE A 208 -1.78 9.40 14.64
CA ILE A 208 -2.14 10.42 13.65
C ILE A 208 -3.55 10.97 13.90
N GLU A 209 -4.47 10.14 14.40
CA GLU A 209 -5.83 10.54 14.80
C GLU A 209 -5.79 11.54 15.95
N ILE A 210 -4.98 11.28 16.98
CA ILE A 210 -4.89 12.12 18.19
C ILE A 210 -4.05 13.38 17.95
N GLU A 211 -2.87 13.24 17.35
CA GLU A 211 -1.92 14.34 17.22
C GLU A 211 -2.27 15.28 16.05
N LEU A 212 -2.78 14.74 14.93
CA LEU A 212 -3.01 15.52 13.70
C LEU A 212 -4.49 15.58 13.28
N GLY A 213 -5.40 14.94 14.02
CA GLY A 213 -6.84 14.97 13.76
C GLY A 213 -7.26 14.32 12.44
N TRP A 214 -6.41 13.48 11.84
CA TRP A 214 -6.76 12.77 10.61
C TRP A 214 -7.56 11.50 10.92
N GLN A 215 -8.58 11.23 10.11
CA GLN A 215 -9.32 9.97 10.11
C GLN A 215 -9.63 9.60 8.66
N ALA A 216 -9.69 8.30 8.37
CA ALA A 216 -10.17 7.82 7.08
C ALA A 216 -11.67 8.17 6.92
N GLU A 217 -12.01 8.73 5.78
CA GLU A 217 -13.39 9.06 5.39
C GLU A 217 -14.10 7.85 4.78
N GLU A 218 -13.37 6.98 4.08
CA GLU A 218 -13.94 5.79 3.46
C GLU A 218 -13.86 4.55 4.36
N THR A 219 -14.94 3.78 4.36
CA THR A 219 -14.89 2.38 4.77
C THR A 219 -14.34 1.52 3.63
N PHE A 220 -13.95 0.27 3.93
CA PHE A 220 -13.55 -0.66 2.87
C PHE A 220 -14.63 -0.81 1.78
N ASP A 221 -15.89 -0.97 2.15
CA ASP A 221 -16.95 -1.25 1.19
C ASP A 221 -17.27 -0.05 0.29
N THR A 222 -17.24 1.17 0.86
CA THR A 222 -17.49 2.42 0.11
C THR A 222 -16.34 2.74 -0.84
N GLY A 223 -15.10 2.64 -0.37
CA GLY A 223 -13.93 2.83 -1.22
C GLY A 223 -13.79 1.75 -2.29
N LEU A 224 -14.16 0.50 -1.99
CA LEU A 224 -14.08 -0.60 -2.97
C LEU A 224 -15.09 -0.41 -4.10
N GLU A 225 -16.32 -0.01 -3.77
CA GLU A 225 -17.31 0.32 -4.80
C GLU A 225 -16.84 1.48 -5.69
N LYS A 226 -16.28 2.55 -5.10
CA LYS A 226 -15.67 3.66 -5.86
C LYS A 226 -14.55 3.17 -6.77
N THR A 227 -13.71 2.26 -6.28
CA THR A 227 -12.63 1.66 -7.06
C THR A 227 -13.17 0.87 -8.24
N VAL A 228 -14.14 -0.02 -8.04
CA VAL A 228 -14.74 -0.82 -9.11
C VAL A 228 -15.38 0.08 -10.18
N ARG A 229 -16.15 1.08 -9.76
CA ARG A 229 -16.76 2.07 -10.67
C ARG A 229 -15.70 2.80 -11.49
N TRP A 230 -14.61 3.24 -10.84
CA TRP A 230 -13.52 3.89 -11.55
C TRP A 230 -12.93 3.01 -12.66
N TYR A 231 -12.70 1.71 -12.40
CA TYR A 231 -12.23 0.80 -13.45
C TYR A 231 -13.25 0.59 -14.56
N LEU A 232 -14.56 0.55 -14.26
CA LEU A 232 -15.61 0.49 -15.29
C LEU A 232 -15.59 1.73 -16.19
N ASP A 233 -15.42 2.91 -15.59
CA ASP A 233 -15.53 4.20 -16.29
C ASP A 233 -14.23 4.63 -17.00
N ASN A 234 -13.09 3.99 -16.72
CA ASN A 234 -11.77 4.42 -17.19
C ASN A 234 -11.03 3.34 -18.02
N GLU A 235 -11.77 2.67 -18.90
CA GLU A 235 -11.22 1.67 -19.83
C GLU A 235 -10.05 2.18 -20.67
N ASN A 236 -10.14 3.43 -21.12
CA ASN A 236 -9.08 4.11 -21.88
C ASN A 236 -7.74 4.22 -21.10
N TRP A 237 -7.77 4.19 -19.78
CA TRP A 237 -6.56 4.23 -18.96
C TRP A 237 -5.94 2.85 -18.78
N TRP A 238 -6.72 1.84 -18.36
CA TRP A 238 -6.16 0.53 -18.03
C TRP A 238 -5.99 -0.39 -19.23
N ARG A 239 -6.82 -0.28 -20.28
CA ARG A 239 -6.74 -1.19 -21.43
C ARG A 239 -5.37 -1.12 -22.13
N PRO A 240 -4.80 0.06 -22.43
CA PRO A 240 -3.44 0.13 -23.00
C PRO A 240 -2.37 -0.48 -22.09
N ILE A 241 -2.48 -0.31 -20.76
CA ILE A 241 -1.53 -0.90 -19.80
C ILE A 241 -1.59 -2.42 -19.85
N ARG A 242 -2.82 -2.96 -19.94
CA ARG A 242 -3.10 -4.38 -20.05
C ARG A 242 -2.55 -4.96 -21.37
N ASP A 243 -2.78 -4.28 -22.48
CA ASP A 243 -2.42 -4.74 -23.82
C ASP A 243 -0.92 -4.63 -24.12
N GLN A 244 -0.25 -3.59 -23.63
CA GLN A 244 1.13 -3.27 -24.05
C GLN A 244 2.22 -4.00 -23.25
N ARG A 245 1.96 -4.48 -22.03
CA ARG A 245 3.03 -5.00 -21.16
C ARG A 245 2.69 -6.18 -20.26
N TYR A 246 1.44 -6.64 -20.18
CA TYR A 246 1.05 -7.54 -19.09
C TYR A 246 -0.13 -8.45 -19.46
N GLY A 247 0.15 -9.69 -19.84
CA GLY A 247 -0.85 -10.76 -20.00
C GLY A 247 -1.54 -11.20 -18.69
N GLY A 248 -1.54 -10.36 -17.64
CA GLY A 248 -2.15 -10.65 -16.33
C GLY A 248 -1.29 -11.46 -15.36
N GLN A 249 0.00 -11.67 -15.64
CA GLN A 249 0.94 -12.31 -14.72
C GLN A 249 1.59 -11.29 -13.79
N ARG A 250 1.52 -11.46 -12.46
CA ARG A 250 2.14 -10.55 -11.48
C ARG A 250 3.68 -10.69 -11.50
N LEU A 251 4.42 -9.59 -11.69
CA LEU A 251 5.88 -9.58 -11.58
C LEU A 251 6.32 -10.01 -10.16
N GLY A 252 7.30 -10.91 -10.09
CA GLY A 252 7.84 -11.43 -8.82
C GLY A 252 7.47 -12.87 -8.48
N ALA A 253 6.73 -13.58 -9.34
CA ALA A 253 6.87 -15.03 -9.37
C ALA A 253 8.26 -15.34 -9.94
N ALA A 254 9.09 -16.05 -9.19
CA ALA A 254 10.31 -16.60 -9.76
C ALA A 254 9.89 -17.50 -10.92
N ASP A 255 10.18 -17.07 -12.16
CA ASP A 255 10.07 -17.95 -13.30
C ASP A 255 10.99 -19.13 -13.02
N GLY A 256 10.39 -20.28 -12.72
CA GLY A 256 11.06 -21.56 -12.83
C GLY A 256 11.36 -21.80 -14.30
N ARG A 257 12.39 -21.13 -14.83
CA ARG A 257 13.03 -21.54 -16.07
C ARG A 257 13.66 -22.89 -15.79
N LYS A 258 12.97 -23.94 -16.24
CA LYS A 258 13.59 -25.23 -16.51
C LYS A 258 14.64 -25.00 -17.60
N GLU A 259 15.90 -25.21 -17.25
CA GLU A 259 16.88 -25.77 -18.18
C GLU A 259 16.46 -27.19 -18.57
#